data_AF-A0AAW4PIB5-F1
#
_entry.id   AF-A0AAW4PIB5-F1
#
_cell.length_a   1.000
_cell.length_b   1.000
_cell.length_c   1.000
_cell.angle_alpha   90.00
_cell.angle_beta   90.00
_cell.angle_gamma   90.00
#
_symmetry.space_group_name_H-M   'P 1'
#
loop_
_entity.id
_entity.type
_entity.pdbx_description
1 polymer ?
#
loop_
_entity_poly.entity_id
_entity_poly.type
_entity_poly.pdbx_seq_one_letter_code
_entity_poly.pdbx_strand_id
1 'polypeptide(L)'
;MSRTEANPQERIARDRLTQQPCFVGVDGDDAAHYWDSYEAAVVVIDEDLNAEKFELAETPYRTLRDWCEHTQQKRGWDDGPHVGGSLVGDLLRGVEA
;
A
#
# COMPACT_ATOMS: atom_id res chain seq x y z
N MET A 1 -13.37 24.77 1.93
CA MET A 1 -12.18 24.00 1.54
C MET A 1 -11.59 23.45 2.81
N SER A 2 -12.11 22.33 3.28
CA SER A 2 -11.63 21.71 4.52
C SER A 2 -10.30 21.07 4.19
N ARG A 3 -9.22 21.68 4.68
CA ARG A 3 -7.93 21.01 4.83
C ARG A 3 -8.16 19.93 5.86
N THR A 4 -8.68 18.78 5.42
CA THR A 4 -8.82 17.58 6.25
C THR A 4 -7.49 17.41 6.94
N GLU A 5 -7.51 17.48 8.25
CA GLU A 5 -6.33 17.26 9.09
C GLU A 5 -5.67 15.99 8.56
N ALA A 6 -4.44 16.11 8.04
CA ALA A 6 -3.76 15.02 7.36
C ALA A 6 -3.82 13.80 8.28
N ASN A 7 -4.44 12.71 7.80
CA ASN A 7 -4.55 11.46 8.53
C ASN A 7 -3.17 11.18 9.17
N PRO A 8 -3.06 10.95 10.50
CA PRO A 8 -1.78 10.71 11.15
C PRO A 8 -0.95 9.63 10.42
N GLN A 9 -1.60 8.61 9.85
CA GLN A 9 -0.97 7.60 9.01
C GLN A 9 -0.38 8.21 7.73
N GLU A 10 -1.13 9.05 7.00
CA GLU A 10 -0.61 9.75 5.81
C GLU A 10 0.60 10.63 6.14
N ARG A 11 0.58 11.32 7.29
CA ARG A 11 1.73 12.13 7.72
C ARG A 11 2.96 11.28 7.98
N ILE A 12 2.80 10.11 8.60
CA ILE A 12 3.90 9.18 8.87
C ILE A 12 4.41 8.57 7.57
N ALA A 13 3.53 8.19 6.64
CA ALA A 13 3.94 7.69 5.33
C ALA A 13 4.82 8.71 4.58
N ARG A 14 4.46 10.00 4.62
CA ARG A 14 5.24 11.09 4.01
C ARG A 14 6.58 11.35 4.69
N ASP A 15 6.73 11.00 5.97
CA ASP A 15 8.01 11.09 6.68
C ASP A 15 8.93 9.92 6.31
N ARG A 16 8.35 8.74 6.05
CA ARG A 16 9.09 7.49 5.77
C ARG A 16 9.42 7.28 4.29
N LEU A 17 8.71 7.96 3.39
CA LEU A 17 8.88 7.86 1.94
C LEU A 17 9.42 9.17 1.37
N THR A 18 10.25 9.04 0.36
CA THR A 18 11.00 10.14 -0.25
C THR A 18 10.09 11.03 -1.09
N GLN A 19 9.10 10.46 -1.77
CA GLN A 19 8.11 11.23 -2.52
C GLN A 19 6.75 11.20 -1.83
N GLN A 20 5.77 11.84 -2.48
CA GLN A 20 4.39 11.82 -2.02
C GLN A 20 3.83 10.40 -2.16
N PRO A 21 3.51 9.73 -1.03
CA PRO A 21 3.02 8.36 -1.09
C PRO A 21 1.63 8.30 -1.70
N CYS A 22 1.40 7.26 -2.50
CA CYS A 22 0.07 6.88 -2.96
C CYS A 22 -0.60 5.99 -1.92
N PHE A 23 -1.80 6.35 -1.48
CA PHE A 23 -2.59 5.48 -0.63
C PHE A 23 -3.02 4.22 -1.41
N VAL A 24 -2.74 3.05 -0.84
CA VAL A 24 -3.06 1.75 -1.42
C VAL A 24 -4.38 1.22 -0.87
N GLY A 25 -4.57 1.24 0.44
CA GLY A 25 -5.76 0.69 1.10
C GLY A 25 -5.52 0.36 2.56
N VAL A 26 -6.55 -0.11 3.25
CA VAL A 26 -6.52 -0.64 4.62
C VAL A 26 -6.72 -2.15 4.59
N ASP A 27 -5.79 -2.89 5.17
CA ASP A 27 -5.88 -4.35 5.27
C ASP A 27 -6.86 -4.79 6.39
N GLY A 28 -7.18 -6.07 6.47
CA GLY A 28 -8.15 -6.62 7.45
C GLY A 28 -7.75 -6.50 8.93
N ASP A 29 -6.53 -6.02 9.21
CA ASP A 29 -5.96 -5.72 10.53
C ASP A 29 -6.00 -4.21 10.83
N ASP A 30 -6.78 -3.43 10.07
CA ASP A 30 -6.86 -1.95 10.12
C ASP A 30 -5.54 -1.23 9.75
N ALA A 31 -4.59 -1.94 9.13
CA ALA A 31 -3.32 -1.35 8.75
C ALA A 31 -3.40 -0.64 7.39
N ALA A 32 -3.01 0.64 7.35
CA ALA A 32 -2.99 1.46 6.15
C ALA A 32 -1.70 1.26 5.35
N HIS A 33 -1.84 0.93 4.07
CA HIS A 33 -0.75 0.74 3.14
C HIS A 33 -0.56 1.98 2.26
N TYR A 34 0.69 2.41 2.13
CA TYR A 34 1.13 3.52 1.29
C TYR A 34 2.28 3.07 0.40
N TRP A 35 2.27 3.47 -0.86
CA TRP A 35 3.30 3.09 -1.83
C TRP A 35 4.02 4.30 -2.42
N ASP A 36 5.33 4.16 -2.58
CA ASP A 36 6.18 5.06 -3.33
C ASP A 36 6.75 4.35 -4.57
N SER A 37 6.45 4.90 -5.75
CA SER A 37 6.88 4.30 -7.03
C SER A 37 8.34 4.57 -7.37
N TYR A 38 8.95 5.60 -6.75
CA TYR A 38 10.34 5.98 -7.00
C TYR A 38 11.31 5.08 -6.24
N GLU A 39 11.01 4.81 -4.97
CA GLU A 39 11.75 3.87 -4.13
C GLU A 39 11.30 2.42 -4.34
N ALA A 40 10.17 2.20 -5.03
CA ALA A 40 9.50 0.91 -5.11
C ALA A 40 9.33 0.29 -3.71
N ALA A 41 8.81 1.09 -2.77
CA ALA A 41 8.66 0.72 -1.38
C ALA A 41 7.22 0.92 -0.89
N VAL A 42 6.78 0.03 0.00
CA VAL A 42 5.48 0.10 0.66
C VAL A 42 5.70 0.38 2.14
N VAL A 43 4.97 1.33 2.70
CA VAL A 43 4.90 1.56 4.14
C VAL A 43 3.54 1.09 4.63
N VAL A 44 3.55 0.26 5.66
CA VAL A 44 2.36 -0.22 6.36
C VAL A 44 2.31 0.49 7.70
N ILE A 45 1.13 1.01 8.05
CA ILE A 45 0.92 1.79 9.26
C ILE A 45 -0.30 1.25 9.98
N ASP A 46 -0.10 0.63 11.15
CA ASP A 46 -1.19 0.03 11.93
C ASP A 46 -1.98 1.08 12.74
N GLU A 47 -3.00 0.62 13.48
CA GLU A 47 -3.87 1.47 14.31
C GLU A 47 -3.11 2.22 15.42
N ASP A 48 -2.04 1.62 15.98
CA ASP A 48 -1.15 2.23 16.98
C ASP A 48 -0.11 3.17 16.33
N LEU A 49 -0.20 3.42 15.02
CA LEU A 49 0.67 4.30 14.25
C LEU A 49 2.12 3.82 14.15
N ASN A 50 2.40 2.51 14.30
CA ASN A 50 3.72 1.99 13.99
C ASN A 50 3.84 1.84 12.47
N ALA A 51 4.94 2.37 11.93
CA ALA A 51 5.20 2.32 10.50
C ALA A 51 6.35 1.36 10.20
N GLU A 52 6.05 0.38 9.36
CA GLU A 52 7.04 -0.56 8.84
C GLU A 52 7.20 -0.34 7.33
N LYS A 53 8.45 -0.12 6.89
CA LYS A 53 8.79 0.11 5.48
C LYS A 53 9.32 -1.19 4.89
N PHE A 54 8.79 -1.54 3.72
CA PHE A 54 9.16 -2.71 2.94
C PHE A 54 9.62 -2.26 1.56
N GLU A 55 10.89 -2.47 1.26
CA GLU A 55 11.42 -2.28 -0.09
C GLU A 55 11.04 -3.49 -0.93
N LEU A 56 10.29 -3.31 -2.01
CA LEU A 56 9.80 -4.42 -2.83
C LEU A 56 10.95 -5.24 -3.42
N ALA A 57 12.11 -4.61 -3.64
CA ALA A 57 13.34 -5.28 -4.09
C ALA A 57 13.95 -6.24 -3.05
N GLU A 58 13.76 -5.97 -1.76
CA GLU A 58 14.26 -6.81 -0.66
C GLU A 58 13.26 -7.88 -0.23
N THR A 59 11.98 -7.70 -0.62
CA THR A 59 10.95 -8.72 -0.44
C THR A 59 10.88 -9.68 -1.64
N PRO A 60 10.31 -10.88 -1.49
CA PRO A 60 9.96 -11.72 -2.63
C PRO A 60 8.92 -11.07 -3.57
N TYR A 61 8.28 -9.97 -3.16
CA TYR A 61 7.24 -9.26 -3.88
C TYR A 61 7.85 -8.15 -4.75
N ARG A 62 8.31 -8.51 -5.95
CA ARG A 62 9.01 -7.57 -6.84
C ARG A 62 8.15 -6.44 -7.41
N THR A 63 6.84 -6.51 -7.18
CA THR A 63 5.87 -5.53 -7.68
C THR A 63 4.84 -5.20 -6.61
N LEU A 64 4.26 -4.00 -6.70
CA LEU A 64 3.16 -3.60 -5.83
C LEU A 64 1.95 -4.53 -5.95
N ARG A 65 1.77 -5.14 -7.12
CA ARG A 65 0.78 -6.19 -7.33
C ARG A 65 1.01 -7.37 -6.41
N ASP A 66 2.21 -7.94 -6.45
CA ASP A 66 2.59 -9.09 -5.62
C ASP A 66 2.35 -8.77 -4.14
N TRP A 67 2.68 -7.54 -3.73
CA TRP A 67 2.39 -7.04 -2.40
C TRP A 67 0.88 -7.04 -2.09
N CYS A 68 0.05 -6.51 -3.00
CA CYS A 68 -1.40 -6.47 -2.81
C CYS A 68 -2.04 -7.86 -2.78
N GLU A 69 -1.59 -8.78 -3.65
CA GLU A 69 -2.06 -10.17 -3.68
C GLU A 69 -1.61 -10.93 -2.43
N HIS A 70 -0.40 -10.65 -1.93
CA HIS A 70 0.08 -11.21 -0.68
C HIS A 70 -0.75 -10.75 0.52
N THR A 71 -1.00 -9.44 0.59
CA THR A 71 -1.79 -8.82 1.65
C THR A 71 -3.23 -9.34 1.63
N GLN A 72 -3.85 -9.42 0.45
CA GLN A 72 -5.18 -10.01 0.29
C GLN A 72 -5.25 -11.47 0.77
N GLN A 73 -4.22 -12.28 0.49
CA GLN A 73 -4.22 -13.70 0.89
C GLN A 73 -3.95 -13.91 2.38
N LYS A 74 -3.13 -13.05 3.01
CA LYS A 74 -2.77 -13.20 4.43
C LYS A 74 -3.73 -12.50 5.38
N ARG A 75 -4.10 -11.26 5.07
CA ARG A 75 -4.86 -10.36 5.94
C ARG A 75 -6.23 -10.02 5.36
N GLY A 76 -6.35 -10.04 4.03
CA GLY A 76 -7.51 -9.48 3.34
C GLY A 76 -7.43 -7.96 3.29
N TRP A 77 -8.28 -7.35 2.47
CA TRP A 77 -8.46 -5.91 2.44
C TRP A 77 -9.82 -5.55 3.07
N ASP A 78 -9.83 -4.59 3.99
CA ASP A 78 -11.06 -4.00 4.53
C ASP A 78 -11.54 -2.84 3.63
N ASP A 79 -10.60 -1.99 3.19
CA ASP A 79 -10.84 -0.89 2.25
C ASP A 79 -9.74 -0.81 1.18
N GLY A 80 -10.04 -1.14 -0.08
CA GLY A 80 -9.05 -1.19 -1.18
C GLY A 80 -8.66 -2.62 -1.58
N PRO A 81 -7.65 -2.84 -2.45
CA PRO A 81 -6.59 -1.92 -2.83
C PRO A 81 -7.01 -0.99 -3.98
N HIS A 82 -6.84 0.31 -3.77
CA HIS A 82 -7.17 1.41 -4.67
C HIS A 82 -6.10 1.71 -5.75
N VAL A 83 -5.10 0.84 -5.87
CA VAL A 83 -4.07 0.91 -6.90
C VAL A 83 -4.68 0.54 -8.26
N GLY A 84 -5.18 1.56 -8.96
CA GLY A 84 -5.76 1.45 -10.31
C GLY A 84 -7.05 0.62 -10.31
N GLY A 85 -8.19 1.32 -10.31
CA GLY A 85 -9.53 0.75 -10.18
C GLY A 85 -9.71 -0.59 -10.89
N SER A 86 -10.10 -1.62 -10.13
CA SER A 86 -10.43 -2.97 -10.63
C SER A 86 -9.24 -3.87 -11.05
N LEU A 87 -8.01 -3.69 -10.54
CA LEU A 87 -6.84 -4.48 -11.01
C LEU A 87 -6.48 -5.76 -10.25
N VAL A 88 -7.05 -6.10 -9.09
CA VAL A 88 -6.77 -7.45 -8.52
C VAL A 88 -7.35 -8.54 -9.45
N GLY A 89 -8.45 -8.25 -10.15
CA GLY A 89 -9.02 -9.11 -11.19
C GLY A 89 -8.39 -8.94 -12.58
N ASP A 90 -8.09 -7.70 -13.00
CA ASP A 90 -7.59 -7.44 -14.37
C ASP A 90 -6.08 -7.74 -14.52
N LEU A 91 -5.30 -7.66 -13.44
CA LEU A 91 -3.85 -7.91 -13.51
C LEU A 91 -3.54 -9.41 -13.56
N LEU A 92 -4.41 -10.28 -13.03
CA LEU A 92 -4.40 -11.73 -13.28
C LEU A 92 -4.56 -12.08 -14.76
N ARG A 93 -5.20 -11.20 -15.55
CA ARG A 93 -5.39 -11.39 -16.99
C ARG A 93 -4.26 -10.80 -17.84
N GLY A 94 -3.37 -10.01 -17.25
CA GLY A 94 -2.24 -9.35 -17.92
C GLY A 94 -0.90 -10.09 -17.83
N VAL A 95 -0.85 -11.27 -17.18
CA VAL A 95 0.36 -12.12 -17.08
C VAL A 95 0.30 -13.31 -18.04
N GLU A 96 -0.47 -13.19 -19.13
CA GLU A 96 -0.39 -14.05 -20.30
C GLU A 96 -0.28 -13.17 -21.55
N ALA A 97 0.91 -12.67 -21.84
CA ALA A 97 1.31 -12.13 -23.15
C ALA A 97 2.83 -12.25 -23.33
#